data_AF-A0A9D7S524-F1
#
_entry.id   AF-A0A9D7S524-F1
#
_cell.length_a   1.000
_cell.length_b   1.000
_cell.length_c   1.000
_cell.angle_alpha   90.00
_cell.angle_beta   90.00
_cell.angle_gamma   90.00
#
_symmetry.space_group_name_H-M   'P 1'
#
loop_
_entity.id
_entity.type
_entity.pdbx_description
1 polymer ?
#
loop_
_entity_poly.entity_id
_entity_poly.type
_entity_poly.pdbx_seq_one_letter_code
_entity_poly.pdbx_strand_id
1 'polypeptide(L)'
;MTLAPDGPTYTIVGVVGDVRYQDLSLAPSAMVYRPHAVPTNPNLEPVPRASLALVVRSSGPPGALVPAIRQIVRELDPTVPIFDVTTMDDVVRASTARLTLTLTLMTVAAAITLLLGMIGLYGVMAYMVALRTREFGVRVALGAEPLRIARWVALHGLSLTAGGVAVGLVLYAMAAPYLRAFLWRHGERPDNAGGDDAAAGCHGLPGKLAAGAAGRARRSGAVAAR
;
A
#
# COMPACT_ATOMS: atom_id res chain seq x y z
N MET A 1 -2.64 -20.14 -32.42
CA MET A 1 -3.55 -20.21 -31.27
C MET A 1 -4.95 -19.84 -31.73
N THR A 2 -5.96 -20.64 -31.41
CA THR A 2 -7.37 -20.33 -31.68
C THR A 2 -8.00 -19.78 -30.39
N LEU A 3 -8.65 -18.62 -30.47
CA LEU A 3 -9.31 -17.98 -29.32
C LEU A 3 -10.75 -18.49 -29.12
N ALA A 4 -11.29 -19.20 -30.12
CA ALA A 4 -12.59 -19.83 -30.12
C ALA A 4 -12.49 -21.17 -30.88
N PRO A 5 -13.32 -22.17 -30.57
CA PRO A 5 -13.29 -23.49 -31.22
C PRO A 5 -13.33 -23.41 -32.75
N ASP A 6 -14.11 -22.46 -33.30
CA ASP A 6 -14.30 -22.24 -34.74
C ASP A 6 -13.71 -20.89 -35.22
N GLY A 7 -12.75 -20.33 -34.48
CA GLY A 7 -12.19 -19.00 -34.74
C GLY A 7 -11.00 -18.99 -35.70
N PRO A 8 -10.61 -17.81 -36.22
CA PRO A 8 -9.42 -17.69 -37.04
C PRO A 8 -8.16 -17.99 -36.21
N THR A 9 -7.12 -18.52 -36.87
CA THR A 9 -5.86 -18.82 -36.20
C THR A 9 -5.05 -17.54 -36.01
N TYR A 10 -4.61 -17.28 -34.79
CA TYR A 10 -3.75 -16.15 -34.44
C TYR A 10 -2.30 -16.58 -34.25
N THR A 11 -1.38 -15.78 -34.77
CA THR A 11 0.06 -15.90 -34.54
C THR A 11 0.47 -14.96 -33.40
N ILE A 12 1.22 -15.49 -32.44
CA ILE A 12 1.78 -14.68 -31.35
C ILE A 12 2.98 -13.94 -31.92
N VAL A 13 2.87 -12.62 -32.03
CA VAL A 13 3.93 -11.75 -32.59
C VAL A 13 4.91 -11.32 -31.48
N GLY A 14 4.49 -11.38 -30.22
CA GLY A 14 5.32 -11.06 -29.07
C GLY A 14 4.56 -11.22 -27.76
N VAL A 15 5.31 -11.22 -26.66
CA VAL A 15 4.77 -11.25 -25.29
C VAL A 15 5.20 -9.95 -24.61
N VAL A 16 4.25 -9.27 -23.99
CA VAL A 16 4.49 -8.05 -23.21
C VAL A 16 4.54 -8.43 -21.73
N GLY A 17 5.32 -7.70 -20.94
CA GLY A 17 5.35 -7.89 -19.49
C GLY A 17 4.00 -7.62 -18.84
N ASP A 18 3.84 -8.11 -17.61
CA ASP A 18 2.58 -8.04 -16.88
C ASP A 18 2.06 -6.61 -16.70
N VAL A 19 0.80 -6.40 -17.07
CA VAL A 19 0.12 -5.11 -16.92
C VAL A 19 -1.03 -5.23 -15.92
N ARG A 20 -1.02 -4.37 -14.90
CA ARG A 20 -2.13 -4.24 -13.96
C ARG A 20 -3.21 -3.36 -14.57
N TYR A 21 -4.22 -3.99 -15.17
CA TYR A 21 -5.24 -3.29 -15.96
C TYR A 21 -6.43 -2.76 -15.14
N GLN A 22 -6.87 -3.50 -14.12
CA GLN A 22 -8.09 -3.15 -13.36
C GLN A 22 -7.79 -2.38 -12.08
N ASP A 23 -6.75 -2.77 -11.35
CA ASP A 23 -6.35 -2.15 -10.08
C ASP A 23 -4.86 -2.41 -9.85
N LEU A 24 -4.17 -1.49 -9.20
CA LEU A 24 -2.76 -1.65 -8.82
C LEU A 24 -2.57 -2.73 -7.74
N SER A 25 -3.62 -3.04 -6.98
CA SER A 25 -3.62 -4.01 -5.89
C SER A 25 -3.96 -5.44 -6.31
N LEU A 26 -4.51 -5.64 -7.51
CA LEU A 26 -4.81 -6.97 -8.05
C LEU A 26 -3.64 -7.53 -8.85
N ALA A 27 -3.57 -8.87 -8.89
CA ALA A 27 -2.64 -9.58 -9.76
C ALA A 27 -2.95 -9.24 -11.23
N PRO A 28 -1.91 -9.18 -12.10
CA PRO A 28 -2.10 -9.02 -13.53
C PRO A 28 -3.02 -10.13 -14.07
N SER A 29 -4.09 -9.76 -14.76
CA SER A 29 -4.99 -10.72 -15.40
C SER A 29 -4.48 -11.10 -16.78
N ALA A 30 -4.77 -12.33 -17.22
CA ALA A 30 -4.39 -12.81 -18.55
C ALA A 30 -5.00 -11.89 -19.63
N MET A 31 -4.14 -11.23 -20.41
CA MET A 31 -4.54 -10.31 -21.46
C MET A 31 -3.94 -10.65 -22.81
N VAL A 32 -4.77 -10.56 -23.84
CA VAL A 32 -4.36 -10.71 -25.23
C VAL A 32 -4.57 -9.40 -25.95
N TYR A 33 -3.47 -8.75 -26.32
CA TYR A 33 -3.48 -7.58 -27.20
C TYR A 33 -3.72 -8.04 -28.64
N ARG A 34 -4.71 -7.42 -29.30
CA ARG A 34 -5.07 -7.73 -30.68
C ARG A 34 -5.26 -6.44 -31.48
N PRO A 35 -4.96 -6.42 -32.78
CA PRO A 35 -5.25 -5.27 -33.62
C PRO A 35 -6.76 -5.01 -33.67
N HIS A 36 -7.14 -3.73 -33.70
CA HIS A 36 -8.53 -3.29 -33.64
C HIS A 36 -9.37 -3.76 -34.85
N ALA A 37 -8.73 -3.96 -36.00
CA ALA A 37 -9.38 -4.25 -37.28
C ALA A 37 -9.52 -5.75 -37.60
N VAL A 38 -9.21 -6.65 -36.66
CA VAL A 38 -9.24 -8.10 -36.94
C VAL A 38 -10.58 -8.71 -36.47
N PRO A 39 -11.38 -9.32 -37.38
CA PRO A 39 -12.62 -9.98 -37.02
C PRO A 39 -12.37 -11.18 -36.10
N THR A 40 -13.18 -11.29 -35.04
CA THR A 40 -13.06 -12.38 -34.04
C THR A 40 -13.67 -13.69 -34.53
N ASN A 41 -14.64 -13.63 -35.44
CA ASN A 41 -15.30 -14.78 -36.06
C ASN A 41 -15.38 -14.52 -37.58
N PRO A 42 -14.95 -15.46 -38.44
CA PRO A 42 -15.02 -15.31 -39.89
C PRO A 42 -16.46 -15.18 -40.44
N ASN A 43 -17.46 -15.62 -39.66
CA ASN A 43 -18.87 -15.61 -40.03
C ASN A 43 -19.64 -14.40 -39.47
N LEU A 44 -18.99 -13.53 -38.69
CA LEU A 44 -19.58 -12.29 -38.16
C LEU A 44 -18.80 -11.10 -38.71
N GLU A 45 -19.52 -10.08 -39.18
CA GLU A 45 -18.87 -8.82 -39.54
C GLU A 45 -18.07 -8.26 -38.35
N PRO A 46 -16.90 -7.65 -38.60
CA PRO A 46 -16.12 -7.02 -37.54
C PRO A 46 -16.97 -5.95 -36.85
N VAL A 47 -17.45 -6.23 -35.63
CA VAL A 47 -18.16 -5.24 -34.84
C VAL A 47 -17.15 -4.17 -34.42
N PRO A 48 -17.34 -2.89 -34.82
CA PRO A 48 -16.48 -1.80 -34.35
C PRO A 48 -16.55 -1.76 -32.82
N ARG A 49 -15.40 -1.74 -32.14
CA ARG A 49 -15.43 -1.59 -30.67
C ARG A 49 -16.07 -0.25 -30.34
N ALA A 50 -17.01 -0.26 -29.40
CA ALA A 50 -17.77 0.91 -29.02
C ALA A 50 -16.94 1.99 -28.29
N SER A 51 -15.69 1.70 -27.91
CA SER A 51 -14.83 2.64 -27.20
C SER A 51 -13.37 2.59 -27.68
N LEU A 52 -12.83 3.78 -27.95
CA LEU A 52 -11.41 3.99 -28.26
C LEU A 52 -10.83 4.97 -27.25
N ALA A 53 -9.79 4.53 -26.54
CA ALA A 53 -9.08 5.39 -25.59
C ALA A 53 -7.93 6.10 -26.31
N LEU A 54 -7.95 7.44 -26.33
CA LEU A 54 -6.86 8.26 -26.83
C LEU A 54 -6.05 8.81 -25.67
N VAL A 55 -4.78 8.42 -25.58
CA VAL A 55 -3.86 8.95 -24.56
C VAL A 55 -2.95 9.98 -25.20
N VAL A 56 -3.04 11.23 -24.73
CA VAL A 56 -2.22 12.34 -25.23
C VAL A 56 -1.23 12.74 -24.14
N ARG A 57 0.06 12.75 -24.47
CA ARG A 57 1.10 13.30 -23.61
C ARG A 57 1.29 14.78 -23.95
N SER A 58 1.17 15.65 -22.96
CA SER A 58 1.41 17.08 -23.11
C SER A 58 2.24 17.63 -21.95
N SER A 59 3.03 18.66 -22.21
CA SER A 59 3.84 19.36 -21.19
C SER A 59 3.12 20.52 -20.49
N GLY A 60 1.91 20.88 -20.97
CA GLY A 60 1.08 21.96 -20.43
C GLY A 60 -0.06 21.46 -19.56
N PRO A 61 -0.90 22.38 -19.03
CA PRO A 61 -2.07 21.99 -18.24
C PRO A 61 -3.02 21.11 -19.09
N PRO A 62 -3.36 19.90 -18.64
CA PRO A 62 -4.06 18.91 -19.45
C PRO A 62 -5.45 19.39 -19.92
N GLY A 63 -6.12 20.23 -19.13
CA GLY A 63 -7.40 20.84 -19.49
C GLY A 63 -7.32 21.82 -20.67
N ALA A 64 -6.16 22.40 -20.96
CA ALA A 64 -5.99 23.37 -22.05
C ALA A 64 -5.91 22.72 -23.44
N LEU A 65 -5.56 21.43 -23.53
CA LEU A 65 -5.50 20.69 -24.80
C LEU A 65 -6.87 20.13 -25.23
N VAL A 66 -7.79 19.95 -24.28
CA VAL A 66 -9.11 19.34 -24.53
C VAL A 66 -9.92 20.07 -25.61
N PRO A 67 -10.01 21.41 -25.62
CA PRO A 67 -10.77 22.12 -26.65
C PRO A 67 -10.18 21.94 -28.05
N ALA A 68 -8.85 21.96 -28.18
CA ALA A 68 -8.14 21.77 -29.44
C ALA A 68 -8.34 20.36 -30.00
N ILE A 69 -8.21 19.33 -29.16
CA ILE A 69 -8.48 17.94 -29.55
C ILE A 69 -9.95 17.77 -29.97
N ARG A 70 -10.88 18.36 -29.22
CA ARG A 70 -12.32 18.31 -29.54
C ARG A 70 -12.65 19.01 -30.86
N GLN A 71 -11.92 20.05 -31.22
CA GLN A 71 -12.10 20.69 -32.52
C GLN A 71 -11.61 19.79 -33.65
N ILE A 72 -10.40 19.25 -33.54
CA ILE A 72 -9.81 18.35 -34.54
C ILE A 72 -10.70 17.12 -34.76
N VAL A 73 -11.16 16.47 -33.69
CA VAL A 73 -12.05 15.30 -33.80
C VAL A 73 -13.38 15.66 -34.47
N ARG A 74 -13.95 16.84 -34.17
CA ARG A 74 -15.18 17.31 -34.83
C ARG A 74 -14.98 17.61 -36.31
N GLU A 75 -13.81 18.08 -36.71
CA GLU A 75 -13.46 18.29 -38.13
C GLU A 75 -13.29 16.97 -38.89
N LEU A 76 -12.78 15.93 -38.21
CA LEU A 76 -12.63 14.58 -38.77
C LEU A 76 -13.97 13.83 -38.89
N ASP A 77 -14.71 13.75 -37.79
CA ASP A 77 -16.01 13.09 -37.74
C ASP A 77 -16.90 13.69 -36.63
N PRO A 78 -17.93 14.48 -36.99
CA PRO A 78 -18.82 15.10 -36.01
C PRO A 78 -19.75 14.11 -35.31
N THR A 79 -19.84 12.86 -35.79
CA THR A 79 -20.69 11.82 -35.19
C THR A 79 -20.02 11.08 -34.04
N VAL A 80 -18.69 11.25 -33.86
CA VAL A 80 -17.93 10.61 -32.78
C VAL A 80 -18.00 11.46 -31.51
N PRO A 81 -18.69 10.99 -30.45
CA PRO A 81 -18.75 11.72 -29.22
C PRO A 81 -17.49 11.50 -28.39
N ILE A 82 -16.88 12.60 -27.92
CA ILE A 82 -15.80 12.54 -26.93
C ILE A 82 -16.43 12.49 -25.54
N PHE A 83 -16.30 11.33 -24.90
CA PHE A 83 -16.73 11.12 -23.53
C PHE A 83 -15.53 10.82 -22.62
N ASP A 84 -15.71 11.03 -21.33
CA ASP A 84 -14.77 10.64 -20.28
C ASP A 84 -13.36 11.26 -20.38
N VAL A 85 -13.31 12.58 -20.57
CA VAL A 85 -12.05 13.33 -20.55
C VAL A 85 -11.53 13.42 -19.11
N THR A 86 -10.57 12.57 -18.79
CA THR A 86 -9.91 12.53 -17.48
C THR A 86 -8.42 12.73 -17.62
N THR A 87 -7.81 13.36 -16.60
CA THR A 87 -6.35 13.46 -16.53
C THR A 87 -5.78 12.14 -16.02
N MET A 88 -4.54 11.80 -16.38
CA MET A 88 -3.89 10.60 -15.82
C MET A 88 -3.75 10.69 -14.29
N ASP A 89 -3.64 11.90 -13.73
CA ASP A 89 -3.64 12.10 -12.28
C ASP A 89 -4.99 11.69 -11.65
N ASP A 90 -6.11 12.04 -12.29
CA ASP A 90 -7.44 11.66 -11.81
C ASP A 90 -7.68 10.15 -11.93
N VAL A 91 -7.17 9.52 -12.98
CA VAL A 91 -7.22 8.06 -13.15
C VAL A 91 -6.46 7.36 -12.01
N VAL A 92 -5.24 7.81 -11.69
CA VAL A 92 -4.44 7.27 -10.58
C VAL A 92 -5.11 7.51 -9.22
N ARG A 93 -5.70 8.70 -9.02
CA ARG A 93 -6.46 9.02 -7.81
C ARG A 93 -7.69 8.14 -7.66
N ALA A 94 -8.43 7.88 -8.73
CA ALA A 94 -9.59 7.01 -8.71
C ALA A 94 -9.22 5.57 -8.34
N SER A 95 -8.09 5.05 -8.86
CA SER A 95 -7.58 3.73 -8.48
C SER A 95 -7.15 3.63 -7.02
N THR A 96 -6.69 4.73 -6.41
CA THR A 96 -6.22 4.74 -5.02
C THR A 96 -7.27 5.19 -4.01
N ALA A 97 -8.37 5.80 -4.44
CA ALA A 97 -9.42 6.37 -3.58
C ALA A 97 -10.06 5.34 -2.63
N ARG A 98 -10.30 4.11 -3.10
CA ARG A 98 -10.86 3.05 -2.27
C ARG A 98 -9.90 2.64 -1.14
N LEU A 99 -8.61 2.52 -1.47
CA LEU A 99 -7.57 2.16 -0.50
C LEU A 99 -7.39 3.26 0.55
N THR A 100 -7.32 4.53 0.12
CA THR A 100 -7.11 5.65 1.04
C THR A 100 -8.29 5.86 1.99
N LEU A 101 -9.54 5.64 1.55
CA LEU A 101 -10.71 5.69 2.42
C LEU A 101 -10.63 4.63 3.52
N THR A 102 -10.38 3.37 3.16
CA THR A 102 -10.25 2.28 4.15
C THR A 102 -9.12 2.53 5.14
N LEU A 103 -7.95 2.97 4.66
CA LEU A 103 -6.82 3.34 5.52
C LEU A 103 -7.19 4.48 6.46
N THR A 104 -7.88 5.50 5.97
CA THR A 104 -8.31 6.64 6.80
C THR A 104 -9.23 6.18 7.93
N LEU A 105 -10.25 5.37 7.62
CA LEU A 105 -11.15 4.83 8.66
C LEU A 105 -10.41 3.98 9.70
N MET A 106 -9.46 3.14 9.26
CA MET A 106 -8.64 2.33 10.16
C MET A 106 -7.74 3.19 11.04
N THR A 107 -7.15 4.25 10.50
CA THR A 107 -6.32 5.19 11.29
C THR A 107 -7.14 5.93 12.34
N VAL A 108 -8.36 6.35 11.99
CA VAL A 108 -9.27 7.01 12.95
C VAL A 108 -9.70 6.03 14.04
N ALA A 109 -10.09 4.81 13.69
CA ALA A 109 -10.44 3.78 14.66
C ALA A 109 -9.27 3.46 15.60
N ALA A 110 -8.05 3.29 15.05
CA ALA A 110 -6.85 3.07 15.84
C ALA A 110 -6.55 4.23 16.80
N ALA A 111 -6.74 5.48 16.35
CA ALA A 111 -6.57 6.65 17.21
C ALA A 111 -7.57 6.66 18.38
N ILE A 112 -8.84 6.31 18.13
CA ILE A 112 -9.87 6.20 19.18
C ILE A 112 -9.49 5.10 20.18
N THR A 113 -9.07 3.92 19.70
CA THR A 113 -8.63 2.82 20.57
C THR A 113 -7.42 3.22 21.41
N LEU A 114 -6.47 3.95 20.83
CA LEU A 114 -5.30 4.45 21.56
C LEU A 114 -5.69 5.44 22.66
N LEU A 115 -6.59 6.39 22.37
CA LEU A 115 -7.12 7.33 23.35
C LEU A 115 -7.86 6.60 24.47
N LEU A 116 -8.71 5.62 24.13
CA LEU A 116 -9.44 4.83 25.10
C LEU A 116 -8.49 4.02 26.01
N GLY A 117 -7.44 3.43 25.44
CA GLY A 117 -6.39 2.77 26.19
C GLY A 117 -5.63 3.73 27.13
N MET A 118 -5.31 4.94 26.66
CA MET A 118 -4.66 5.97 27.47
C MET A 118 -5.53 6.41 28.66
N ILE A 119 -6.83 6.60 28.43
CA ILE A 119 -7.80 6.95 29.48
C ILE A 119 -7.90 5.83 30.52
N GLY A 120 -8.00 4.57 30.07
CA GLY A 120 -8.04 3.42 30.97
C GLY A 120 -6.77 3.28 31.81
N LEU A 121 -5.61 3.45 31.18
CA LEU A 121 -4.32 3.44 31.87
C LEU A 121 -4.22 4.57 32.91
N TYR A 122 -4.65 5.78 32.56
CA TYR A 122 -4.70 6.90 33.50
C TYR A 122 -5.59 6.58 34.71
N GLY A 123 -6.77 5.98 34.50
CA GLY A 123 -7.67 5.57 35.57
C GLY A 123 -7.03 4.57 36.54
N VAL A 124 -6.38 3.52 36.01
CA VAL A 124 -5.68 2.52 36.83
C VAL A 124 -4.51 3.14 37.59
N MET A 125 -3.71 3.99 36.94
CA MET A 125 -2.59 4.67 37.59
C MET A 125 -3.04 5.64 38.68
N ALA A 126 -4.08 6.44 38.41
CA ALA A 126 -4.66 7.36 39.39
C ALA A 126 -5.20 6.62 40.61
N TYR A 127 -5.86 5.47 40.39
CA TYR A 127 -6.32 4.59 41.47
C TYR A 127 -5.15 4.06 42.32
N MET A 128 -4.12 3.52 41.68
CA MET A 128 -2.92 3.00 42.38
C MET A 128 -2.21 4.07 43.22
N VAL A 129 -2.12 5.31 42.70
CA VAL A 129 -1.55 6.44 43.44
C VAL A 129 -2.42 6.81 44.63
N ALA A 130 -3.76 6.86 44.45
CA ALA A 130 -4.70 7.16 45.52
C ALA A 130 -4.68 6.14 46.67
N LEU A 131 -4.36 4.86 46.39
CA LEU A 131 -4.17 3.86 47.44
C LEU A 131 -2.88 4.09 48.26
N ARG A 132 -1.80 4.57 47.62
CA ARG A 132 -0.50 4.80 48.29
C ARG A 132 -0.32 6.21 48.87
N THR A 133 -1.19 7.17 48.54
CA THR A 133 -1.08 8.55 49.06
C THR A 133 -1.18 8.66 50.57
N ARG A 134 -1.93 7.78 51.25
CA ARG A 134 -1.95 7.75 52.74
C ARG A 134 -0.58 7.44 53.34
N GLU A 135 0.14 6.47 52.78
CA GLU A 135 1.48 6.11 53.24
C GLU A 135 2.52 7.18 52.89
N PHE A 136 2.39 7.77 51.70
CA PHE A 136 3.24 8.87 51.28
C PHE A 136 3.03 10.13 52.15
N GLY A 137 1.80 10.44 52.55
CA GLY A 137 1.47 11.58 53.41
C GLY A 137 2.12 11.48 54.79
N VAL A 138 2.14 10.30 55.39
CA VAL A 138 2.83 10.06 56.68
C VAL A 138 4.35 10.20 56.52
N ARG A 139 4.94 9.65 55.44
CA ARG A 139 6.39 9.81 55.16
C ARG A 139 6.79 11.27 54.94
N VAL A 140 5.97 12.04 54.23
CA VAL A 140 6.22 13.48 54.00
C VAL A 140 6.10 14.27 55.31
N ALA A 141 5.13 13.95 56.18
CA ALA A 141 4.99 14.57 57.49
C ALA A 141 6.20 14.29 58.41
N LEU A 142 6.90 13.17 58.20
CA LEU A 142 8.16 12.81 58.88
C LEU A 142 9.41 13.44 58.24
N GLY A 143 9.26 14.33 57.24
CA GLY A 143 10.35 15.07 56.60
C GLY A 143 10.93 14.43 55.33
N ALA A 144 10.26 13.43 54.75
CA ALA A 144 10.72 12.85 53.49
C ALA A 144 10.52 13.81 52.30
N GLU A 145 11.52 13.90 51.42
CA GLU A 145 11.51 14.76 50.24
C GLU A 145 10.42 14.35 49.21
N PRO A 146 9.40 15.20 48.95
CA PRO A 146 8.27 14.88 48.08
C PRO A 146 8.68 14.62 46.62
N LEU A 147 9.70 15.34 46.15
CA LEU A 147 10.20 15.25 44.78
C LEU A 147 10.79 13.87 44.47
N ARG A 148 11.46 13.26 45.45
CA ARG A 148 12.04 11.92 45.31
C ARG A 148 10.98 10.84 45.17
N ILE A 149 9.85 10.99 45.86
CA ILE A 149 8.70 10.08 45.77
C ILE A 149 8.01 10.23 44.41
N ALA A 150 7.74 11.47 43.98
CA ALA A 150 7.12 11.76 42.68
C ALA A 150 7.95 11.21 41.50
N ARG A 151 9.28 11.38 41.54
CA ARG A 151 10.19 10.84 40.53
C ARG A 151 10.15 9.31 40.48
N TRP A 152 10.09 8.65 41.64
CA TRP A 152 10.04 7.18 41.71
C TRP A 152 8.74 6.63 41.12
N VAL A 153 7.61 7.28 41.41
CA VAL A 153 6.30 6.93 40.83
C VAL A 153 6.28 7.17 39.32
N ALA A 154 6.80 8.30 38.86
CA ALA A 154 6.89 8.61 37.43
C ALA A 154 7.74 7.58 36.68
N LEU A 155 8.91 7.21 37.21
CA LEU A 155 9.77 6.18 36.61
C LEU A 155 9.09 4.81 36.56
N HIS A 156 8.33 4.46 37.59
CA HIS A 156 7.59 3.20 37.62
C HIS A 156 6.44 3.17 36.59
N GLY A 157 5.72 4.28 36.44
CA GLY A 157 4.73 4.43 35.37
C GLY A 157 5.38 4.36 33.99
N LEU A 158 6.54 4.99 33.82
CA LEU A 158 7.28 5.03 32.56
C LEU A 158 7.87 3.67 32.20
N SER A 159 8.28 2.85 33.17
CA SER A 159 8.70 1.47 32.92
C SER A 159 7.54 0.58 32.46
N LEU A 160 6.34 0.80 33.01
CA LEU A 160 5.15 0.04 32.64
C LEU A 160 4.70 0.38 31.21
N THR A 161 4.70 1.68 30.86
CA THR A 161 4.38 2.13 29.49
C THR A 161 5.43 1.66 28.50
N ALA A 162 6.72 1.74 28.84
CA ALA A 162 7.80 1.23 28.00
C ALA A 162 7.66 -0.28 27.76
N GLY A 163 7.29 -1.06 28.78
CA GLY A 163 6.97 -2.49 28.64
C GLY A 163 5.83 -2.74 27.67
N GLY A 164 4.72 -2.01 27.80
CA GLY A 164 3.58 -2.10 26.88
C GLY A 164 3.96 -1.76 25.43
N VAL A 165 4.73 -0.70 25.22
CA VAL A 165 5.22 -0.29 23.89
C VAL A 165 6.15 -1.35 23.29
N ALA A 166 7.06 -1.92 24.10
CA ALA A 166 7.95 -2.98 23.65
C ALA A 166 7.17 -4.23 23.20
N VAL A 167 6.20 -4.67 24.00
CA VAL A 167 5.33 -5.81 23.64
C VAL A 167 4.52 -5.50 22.38
N GLY A 168 3.95 -4.30 22.27
CA GLY A 168 3.21 -3.86 21.08
C GLY A 168 4.08 -3.86 19.82
N LEU A 169 5.32 -3.38 19.90
CA LEU A 169 6.28 -3.40 18.79
C LEU A 169 6.67 -4.83 18.38
N VAL A 170 6.87 -5.73 19.34
CA VAL A 170 7.16 -7.15 19.06
C VAL A 170 5.97 -7.81 18.35
N LEU A 171 4.75 -7.58 18.84
CA LEU A 171 3.54 -8.08 18.20
C LEU A 171 3.36 -7.51 16.79
N TYR A 172 3.61 -6.21 16.59
CA TYR A 172 3.59 -5.60 15.28
C TYR A 172 4.63 -6.22 14.33
N ALA A 173 5.87 -6.38 14.79
CA ALA A 173 6.95 -6.95 14.00
C ALA A 173 6.72 -8.43 13.65
N MET A 174 5.95 -9.17 14.45
CA MET A 174 5.49 -10.53 14.16
C MET A 174 4.30 -10.55 13.20
N ALA A 175 3.31 -9.68 13.41
CA ALA A 175 2.07 -9.66 12.64
C ALA A 175 2.27 -9.10 11.21
N ALA A 176 3.08 -8.06 11.04
CA ALA A 176 3.32 -7.43 9.74
C ALA A 176 3.85 -8.41 8.66
N PRO A 177 4.90 -9.22 8.90
CA PRO A 177 5.35 -10.21 7.91
C PRO A 177 4.35 -11.35 7.75
N TYR A 178 3.63 -11.74 8.80
CA TYR A 178 2.60 -12.78 8.72
C TYR A 178 1.44 -12.36 7.79
N LEU A 179 0.96 -11.12 7.94
CA LEU A 179 -0.10 -10.58 7.09
C LEU A 179 0.36 -10.46 5.63
N ARG A 180 1.61 -10.05 5.40
CA ARG A 180 2.21 -10.00 4.05
C ARG A 180 2.29 -11.40 3.41
N ALA A 181 2.74 -12.39 4.17
CA ALA A 181 2.83 -13.77 3.69
C ALA A 181 1.45 -14.38 3.40
N PHE A 182 0.46 -14.09 4.24
CA PHE A 182 -0.92 -14.53 4.03
C PHE A 182 -1.55 -13.89 2.78
N LEU A 183 -1.35 -12.58 2.59
CA LEU A 183 -1.86 -11.86 1.42
C LEU A 183 -1.26 -12.36 0.11
N TRP A 184 0.05 -12.63 0.07
CA TRP A 184 0.69 -13.20 -1.12
C TRP A 184 0.10 -14.58 -1.45
N ARG A 185 -0.06 -15.44 -0.43
CA ARG A 185 -0.52 -16.83 -0.61
C ARG A 185 -2.00 -16.96 -1.01
N HIS A 186 -2.84 -15.93 -0.81
CA HIS A 186 -4.27 -15.99 -1.15
C HIS A 186 -4.71 -14.96 -2.21
N GLY A 187 -3.82 -14.06 -2.64
CA GLY A 187 -4.06 -13.15 -3.77
C GLY A 187 -3.88 -13.83 -5.14
N GLU A 188 -3.11 -14.92 -5.19
CA GLU A 188 -3.02 -15.80 -6.35
C GLU A 188 -4.19 -16.79 -6.29
N ARG A 189 -5.35 -16.44 -6.87
CA ARG A 189 -6.27 -17.48 -7.34
C ARG A 189 -5.68 -18.04 -8.64
N PRO A 190 -5.22 -19.30 -8.68
CA PRO A 190 -4.91 -19.94 -9.93
C PRO A 190 -6.25 -20.43 -10.51
N ASP A 191 -6.88 -19.63 -11.35
CA ASP A 191 -7.85 -20.16 -12.32
C ASP A 191 -7.16 -20.96 -13.44
N ASN A 192 -5.83 -21.07 -13.39
CA ASN A 192 -5.02 -21.97 -14.20
C ASN A 192 -4.58 -23.19 -13.36
N ALA A 193 -5.55 -24.02 -12.96
CA ALA A 193 -5.25 -25.38 -12.52
C ALA A 193 -4.81 -26.21 -13.73
N GLY A 194 -3.53 -26.12 -14.08
CA GLY A 194 -2.98 -26.80 -15.25
C GLY A 194 -1.46 -26.77 -15.26
N GLY A 195 -0.84 -27.41 -14.27
CA GLY A 195 0.57 -27.79 -14.27
C GLY A 195 1.53 -26.68 -13.87
N ASP A 196 2.00 -26.72 -12.62
CA ASP A 196 3.43 -26.58 -12.26
C ASP A 196 3.57 -26.60 -10.72
N ASP A 197 3.23 -27.74 -10.13
CA ASP A 197 3.74 -28.12 -8.80
C ASP A 197 5.20 -28.55 -8.97
N ALA A 198 6.15 -27.65 -8.73
CA ALA A 198 7.48 -27.95 -8.17
C ALA A 198 8.46 -26.78 -8.34
N ALA A 199 8.37 -25.74 -7.52
CA ALA A 199 9.58 -25.03 -7.10
C ALA A 199 9.36 -24.15 -5.87
N ALA A 200 10.20 -24.37 -4.86
CA ALA A 200 10.65 -23.42 -3.83
C ALA A 200 9.58 -22.94 -2.83
N GLY A 201 9.55 -23.37 -1.57
CA GLY A 201 10.64 -23.91 -0.76
C GLY A 201 11.57 -22.80 -0.28
N CYS A 202 11.42 -22.44 1.00
CA CYS A 202 12.40 -21.73 1.84
C CYS A 202 12.69 -20.25 1.55
N HIS A 203 12.12 -19.35 2.37
CA HIS A 203 12.79 -18.20 3.03
C HIS A 203 11.74 -17.59 3.97
N GLY A 204 11.76 -17.80 5.29
CA GLY A 204 12.77 -17.33 6.22
C GLY A 204 12.16 -16.23 7.10
N LEU A 205 11.61 -16.62 8.26
CA LEU A 205 11.14 -15.67 9.30
C LEU A 205 12.33 -14.91 9.94
N PRO A 206 12.06 -13.80 10.66
CA PRO A 206 12.84 -12.58 10.66
C PRO A 206 13.84 -12.49 11.82
N GLY A 207 14.91 -11.72 11.65
CA GLY A 207 15.86 -11.49 12.74
C GLY A 207 17.06 -10.64 12.36
N LYS A 208 16.86 -9.32 12.24
CA LYS A 208 17.96 -8.35 12.38
C LYS A 208 17.49 -7.17 13.23
N LEU A 209 17.56 -7.38 14.54
CA LEU A 209 17.83 -6.33 15.52
C LEU A 209 19.13 -5.58 15.13
N ALA A 210 19.11 -4.27 15.39
CA ALA A 210 20.20 -3.51 15.98
C ALA A 210 21.63 -3.73 15.45
N ALA A 211 22.06 -2.82 14.57
CA ALA A 211 23.41 -2.25 14.52
C ALA A 211 23.26 -0.95 13.71
N GLY A 212 23.49 0.25 14.24
CA GLY A 212 24.59 0.65 15.09
C GLY A 212 25.19 1.88 14.42
N ALA A 213 24.84 3.05 14.93
CA ALA A 213 25.49 4.31 14.61
C ALA A 213 27.00 4.19 14.88
N ALA A 214 27.84 4.58 13.93
CA ALA A 214 29.15 5.19 14.18
C ALA A 214 29.82 5.50 12.86
N GLY A 215 30.16 6.77 12.68
CA GLY A 215 30.77 7.26 11.46
C GLY A 215 32.18 6.73 11.19
N ARG A 216 32.57 6.88 9.93
CA ARG A 216 33.94 7.22 9.58
C ARG A 216 33.98 7.92 8.23
N ALA A 217 33.81 9.24 8.29
CA ALA A 217 34.46 10.12 7.34
C ALA A 217 35.96 10.14 7.67
N ARG A 218 36.84 9.69 6.77
CA ARG A 218 38.10 10.37 6.41
C ARG A 218 39.01 9.56 5.50
N ARG A 219 39.61 10.32 4.57
CA ARG A 219 40.83 10.14 3.77
C ARG A 219 40.66 9.30 2.50
N SER A 220 40.71 9.94 1.32
CA SER A 220 41.87 10.60 0.68
C SER A 220 42.88 9.58 0.19
N GLY A 221 43.02 9.53 -1.14
CA GLY A 221 43.95 8.66 -1.86
C GLY A 221 43.77 8.85 -3.36
N ALA A 222 44.20 10.00 -3.87
CA ALA A 222 44.49 10.21 -5.27
C ALA A 222 45.80 9.46 -5.62
N VAL A 223 45.76 8.55 -6.61
CA VAL A 223 46.90 7.97 -7.36
C VAL A 223 46.27 7.45 -8.66
N ALA A 224 46.35 8.10 -9.83
CA ALA A 224 47.48 8.26 -10.76
C ALA A 224 48.01 6.93 -11.36
N ALA A 225 48.18 6.91 -12.68
CA ALA A 225 48.68 5.84 -13.58
C ALA A 225 47.62 4.79 -13.97
N ARG A 226 47.40 4.49 -15.26
CA ARG A 226 48.20 4.69 -16.47
C ARG A 226 47.29 4.66 -17.70
#